data_AF-A0A2B7XHV3-F1
#
_entry.id   AF-A0A2B7XHV3-F1
#
_cell.length_a   1.000
_cell.length_b   1.000
_cell.length_c   1.000
_cell.angle_alpha   90.00
_cell.angle_beta   90.00
_cell.angle_gamma   90.00
#
_symmetry.space_group_name_H-M   'P 1'
#
loop_
_entity.id
_entity.type
_entity.pdbx_description
1 polymer ?
#
loop_
_entity_poly.entity_id
_entity_poly.type
_entity_poly.pdbx_seq_one_letter_code
_entity_poly.pdbx_strand_id
1 'polypeptide(L)'
;MAKFTSTSRLFTLFLFSNLAFLALGQGTQFITGPCSSDADCASGCCGFNSGVCAGPVVAQERDGGCGFGDGQPNDNAAVAFRGQGAVNNGAQDGAGAGAGTGGTGAGSATPAVATGAAGQAQASPGSQFITGPCTSDADCASGCCGFNSGVCAGPVVAQERDGGCGFGDAQPNDNAAQALQGKRRRSVAFNA
;
A
#
# COMPACT_ATOMS: atom_id res chain seq x y z
N MET A 1 37.71 -44.92 16.56
CA MET A 1 36.30 -44.53 16.31
C MET A 1 36.18 -43.03 16.52
N ALA A 2 36.34 -42.23 15.46
CA ALA A 2 36.33 -40.78 15.53
C ALA A 2 34.87 -40.27 15.53
N LYS A 3 34.50 -39.49 16.55
CA LYS A 3 33.18 -38.86 16.70
C LYS A 3 33.03 -37.75 15.65
N PHE A 4 32.42 -38.06 14.50
CA PHE A 4 32.18 -37.14 13.39
C PHE A 4 30.80 -36.45 13.42
N THR A 5 30.20 -36.28 14.60
CA THR A 5 28.77 -35.94 14.75
C THR A 5 28.47 -34.53 15.26
N SER A 6 29.43 -33.60 15.31
CA SER A 6 29.19 -32.27 15.91
C SER A 6 29.03 -31.11 14.89
N THR A 7 29.79 -31.08 13.80
CA THR A 7 29.83 -29.91 12.90
C THR A 7 28.58 -29.76 12.02
N SER A 8 27.96 -30.86 11.61
CA SER A 8 26.76 -30.87 10.75
C SER A 8 25.52 -30.29 11.47
N ARG A 9 25.37 -30.56 12.77
CA ARG A 9 24.26 -30.07 13.62
C ARG A 9 24.37 -28.57 13.90
N LEU A 10 25.59 -28.05 14.07
CA LEU A 10 25.82 -26.62 14.25
C LEU A 10 25.51 -25.82 12.97
N PHE A 11 25.89 -26.35 11.80
CA PHE A 11 25.61 -25.68 10.52
C PHE A 11 24.11 -25.63 10.20
N THR A 12 23.36 -26.70 10.53
CA THR A 12 21.89 -26.69 10.39
C THR A 12 21.24 -25.68 11.35
N LEU A 13 21.66 -25.63 12.62
CA LEU A 13 21.15 -24.65 13.59
C LEU A 13 21.42 -23.20 13.17
N PHE A 14 22.58 -22.94 12.56
CA PHE A 14 22.93 -21.60 12.05
C PHE A 14 22.08 -21.23 10.82
N LEU A 15 21.86 -22.16 9.89
CA LEU A 15 20.98 -21.97 8.73
C LEU A 15 19.50 -21.75 9.15
N PHE A 16 19.00 -22.54 10.09
CA PHE A 16 17.63 -22.39 10.61
C PHE A 16 17.47 -21.09 11.41
N SER A 17 18.48 -20.63 12.17
CA SER A 17 18.42 -19.33 12.84
C SER A 17 18.38 -18.17 11.85
N ASN A 18 19.21 -18.19 10.79
CA ASN A 18 19.20 -17.12 9.79
C ASN A 18 17.90 -17.11 8.96
N LEU A 19 17.31 -18.27 8.66
CA LEU A 19 16.04 -18.36 7.94
C LEU A 19 14.84 -17.90 8.80
N ALA A 20 14.90 -18.13 10.12
CA ALA A 20 13.89 -17.63 11.06
C ALA A 20 13.95 -16.09 11.22
N PHE A 21 15.14 -15.48 11.14
CA PHE A 21 15.29 -14.02 11.17
C PHE A 21 14.76 -13.32 9.92
N LEU A 22 14.80 -13.97 8.75
CA LEU A 22 14.22 -13.45 7.51
C LEU A 22 12.69 -13.49 7.47
N ALA A 23 12.04 -14.24 8.38
CA ALA A 23 10.60 -14.46 8.38
C ALA A 23 9.80 -13.56 9.35
N LEU A 24 10.46 -12.75 10.19
CA LEU A 24 9.80 -12.07 11.33
C LEU A 24 9.63 -10.55 11.21
N GLY A 25 9.60 -9.95 10.01
CA GLY A 25 9.51 -8.48 9.96
C GLY A 25 9.08 -7.81 8.66
N GLN A 26 8.36 -8.51 7.78
CA GLN A 26 7.77 -7.89 6.59
C GLN A 26 6.28 -8.21 6.65
N GLY A 27 5.44 -7.20 6.91
CA GLY A 27 4.01 -7.41 7.06
C GLY A 27 3.42 -8.18 5.87
N THR A 28 2.48 -9.07 6.15
CA THR A 28 1.91 -9.95 5.12
C THR A 28 0.64 -9.38 4.50
N GLN A 29 0.05 -8.34 5.08
CA GLN A 29 -1.19 -7.76 4.59
C GLN A 29 -0.92 -6.89 3.36
N PHE A 30 -1.73 -7.13 2.32
CA PHE A 30 -1.73 -6.31 1.13
C PHE A 30 -2.43 -4.97 1.39
N ILE A 31 -2.21 -4.00 0.49
CA ILE A 31 -2.95 -2.74 0.47
C ILE A 31 -4.45 -3.05 0.53
N THR A 32 -5.20 -2.30 1.35
CA THR A 32 -6.61 -2.47 1.75
C THR A 32 -6.92 -3.58 2.76
N GLY A 33 -5.95 -4.41 3.13
CA GLY A 33 -6.12 -5.40 4.21
C GLY A 33 -6.25 -4.71 5.58
N PRO A 34 -7.01 -5.29 6.54
CA PRO A 34 -7.09 -4.74 7.89
C PRO A 34 -5.74 -4.87 8.60
N CYS A 35 -5.45 -3.94 9.49
CA CYS A 35 -4.24 -3.94 10.29
C CYS A 35 -4.48 -3.34 11.67
N SER A 36 -3.65 -3.78 12.60
CA SER A 36 -3.61 -3.30 13.98
C SER A 36 -2.32 -2.52 14.28
N SER A 37 -1.32 -2.64 13.40
CA SER A 37 -0.07 -1.91 13.46
C SER A 37 0.59 -1.84 12.08
N ASP A 38 1.54 -0.92 11.92
CA ASP A 38 2.34 -0.76 10.68
C ASP A 38 3.06 -2.06 10.26
N ALA A 39 3.43 -2.91 11.23
CA ALA A 39 4.11 -4.17 11.00
C ALA A 39 3.23 -5.25 10.34
N ASP A 40 1.90 -5.09 10.37
CA ASP A 40 0.99 -6.03 9.72
C ASP A 40 1.02 -5.88 8.19
N CYS A 41 1.36 -4.68 7.71
CA CYS A 41 1.27 -4.29 6.32
C CYS A 41 2.57 -4.53 5.56
N ALA A 42 2.48 -5.12 4.36
CA ALA A 42 3.62 -5.25 3.45
C ALA A 42 4.19 -3.88 3.02
N SER A 43 3.33 -2.85 3.03
CA SER A 43 3.70 -1.45 2.82
C SER A 43 4.37 -0.79 4.04
N GLY A 44 4.39 -1.46 5.20
CA GLY A 44 4.88 -0.92 6.46
C GLY A 44 4.04 0.22 7.02
N CYS A 45 2.81 0.40 6.54
CA CYS A 45 1.93 1.50 6.95
C CYS A 45 0.49 1.04 7.13
N CYS A 46 0.01 1.12 8.36
CA CYS A 46 -1.37 0.94 8.74
C CYS A 46 -2.01 2.31 8.94
N GLY A 47 -3.02 2.65 8.11
CA GLY A 47 -3.62 3.97 8.08
C GLY A 47 -4.15 4.40 9.45
N PHE A 48 -3.69 5.55 9.95
CA PHE A 48 -3.90 5.99 11.33
C PHE A 48 -5.39 6.07 11.72
N ASN A 49 -6.24 6.62 10.84
CA ASN A 49 -7.67 6.74 11.09
C ASN A 49 -8.49 5.53 10.59
N SER A 50 -7.97 4.77 9.63
CA SER A 50 -8.75 3.77 8.89
C SER A 50 -8.48 2.32 9.30
N GLY A 51 -7.32 2.03 9.91
CA GLY A 51 -6.95 0.67 10.31
C GLY A 51 -6.80 -0.28 9.14
N VAL A 52 -6.50 0.25 7.95
CA VAL A 52 -6.24 -0.54 6.75
C VAL A 52 -4.84 -0.25 6.20
N CYS A 53 -4.22 -1.29 5.64
CA CYS A 53 -2.92 -1.18 5.02
C CYS A 53 -2.99 -0.28 3.80
N ALA A 54 -2.14 0.73 3.75
CA ALA A 54 -2.11 1.69 2.65
C ALA A 54 -0.68 1.96 2.21
N GLY A 55 -0.53 2.53 1.00
CA GLY A 55 0.77 3.03 0.56
C GLY A 55 1.16 4.18 1.48
N PRO A 56 2.41 4.29 1.96
CA PRO A 56 2.74 5.24 3.00
C PRO A 56 2.43 6.71 2.64
N VAL A 57 2.59 7.07 1.36
CA VAL A 57 2.22 8.40 0.84
C VAL A 57 0.70 8.58 0.81
N VAL A 58 -0.03 7.55 0.35
CA VAL A 58 -1.49 7.56 0.27
C VAL A 58 -2.13 7.66 1.66
N ALA A 59 -1.53 7.00 2.65
CA ALA A 59 -1.96 7.08 4.05
C ALA A 59 -1.82 8.49 4.63
N GLN A 60 -0.78 9.25 4.23
CA GLN A 60 -0.67 10.65 4.65
C GLN A 60 -1.80 11.51 4.08
N GLU A 61 -2.17 11.27 2.83
CA GLU A 61 -3.19 12.07 2.15
C GLU A 61 -4.62 11.73 2.60
N ARG A 62 -4.90 10.46 2.92
CA ARG A 62 -6.27 9.98 3.17
C ARG A 62 -6.53 9.50 4.58
N ASP A 63 -5.52 8.94 5.24
CA ASP A 63 -5.69 8.23 6.50
C ASP A 63 -5.10 9.02 7.68
N GLY A 64 -4.53 10.21 7.43
CA GLY A 64 -3.90 11.06 8.44
C GLY A 64 -2.51 10.62 8.87
N GLY A 65 -1.88 9.69 8.12
CA GLY A 65 -0.57 9.11 8.42
C GLY A 65 -0.61 7.60 8.71
N CYS A 66 0.54 7.04 9.10
CA CYS A 66 0.70 5.65 9.53
C CYS A 66 0.61 5.54 11.07
N GLY A 67 0.53 4.34 11.63
CA GLY A 67 0.51 4.12 13.08
C GLY A 67 -0.89 3.94 13.69
N PHE A 68 -1.78 3.19 13.05
CA PHE A 68 -3.08 2.85 13.67
C PHE A 68 -2.92 2.26 15.07
N GLY A 69 -3.74 2.73 16.02
CA GLY A 69 -3.68 2.31 17.42
C GLY A 69 -2.67 3.08 18.28
N ASP A 70 -1.80 3.89 17.68
CA ASP A 70 -0.90 4.79 18.40
C ASP A 70 -1.63 6.07 18.84
N GLY A 71 -1.06 6.78 19.82
CA GLY A 71 -1.60 8.05 20.28
C GLY A 71 -1.45 9.19 19.27
N GLN A 72 -0.56 9.06 18.28
CA GLN A 72 -0.29 10.03 17.22
C GLN A 72 0.18 9.32 15.94
N PRO A 73 -0.16 9.84 14.74
CA PRO A 73 0.31 9.28 13.47
C PRO A 73 1.81 9.50 13.27
N ASN A 74 2.44 8.64 12.46
CA ASN A 74 3.85 8.72 12.08
C ASN A 74 4.03 8.71 10.54
N ASP A 75 5.21 9.12 10.06
CA ASP A 75 5.58 9.17 8.64
C ASP A 75 6.77 8.27 8.25
N ASN A 76 7.20 7.40 9.17
CA ASN A 76 8.41 6.59 9.03
C ASN A 76 8.40 5.75 7.74
N ALA A 77 7.24 5.15 7.43
CA ALA A 77 7.07 4.34 6.23
C ALA A 77 7.15 5.18 4.95
N ALA A 78 6.69 6.44 4.98
CA ALA A 78 6.76 7.34 3.83
C ALA A 78 8.18 7.85 3.60
N VAL A 79 8.92 8.15 4.68
CA VAL A 79 10.34 8.47 4.63
C VAL A 79 11.13 7.31 4.02
N ALA A 80 10.91 6.09 4.51
CA ALA A 80 11.54 4.88 3.97
C ALA A 80 11.20 4.66 2.49
N PHE A 81 9.93 4.84 2.09
CA PHE A 81 9.49 4.67 0.71
C PHE A 81 10.12 5.67 -0.25
N ARG A 82 10.35 6.91 0.17
CA ARG A 82 11.01 7.94 -0.65
C ARG A 82 12.52 7.71 -0.81
N GLY A 83 13.09 6.67 -0.19
CA GLY A 83 14.50 6.34 -0.31
C GLY A 83 15.44 7.30 0.42
N GLN A 84 14.90 8.27 1.16
CA GLN A 84 15.64 8.94 2.21
C GLN A 84 15.64 7.99 3.41
N GLY A 85 16.71 7.21 3.57
CA GLY A 85 16.93 6.46 4.82
C GLY A 85 16.68 7.37 6.01
N ALA A 86 15.92 6.89 7.00
CA ALA A 86 15.40 7.61 8.16
C ALA A 86 16.22 8.86 8.50
N VAL A 87 15.84 9.99 7.90
CA VAL A 87 16.37 11.28 8.30
C VAL A 87 15.64 11.61 9.60
N ASN A 88 16.29 11.30 10.72
CA ASN A 88 16.00 11.90 12.00
C ASN A 88 16.26 13.41 11.89
N ASN A 89 15.32 14.14 11.28
CA ASN A 89 15.25 15.58 11.34
C ASN A 89 13.84 15.91 11.78
N GLY A 90 13.66 15.90 13.10
CA GLY A 90 12.51 16.53 13.73
C GLY A 90 12.49 18.01 13.39
N ALA A 91 11.31 18.49 13.01
CA ALA A 91 10.83 19.88 12.99
C ALA A 91 9.57 19.89 12.13
N GLN A 92 8.34 20.21 12.56
CA GLN A 92 7.83 21.14 13.58
C GLN A 92 6.28 21.00 13.54
N ASP A 93 5.43 21.19 14.56
CA ASP A 93 5.50 21.79 15.89
C ASP A 93 4.34 21.20 16.73
N GLY A 94 4.57 20.92 18.01
CA GLY A 94 3.53 20.50 18.94
C GLY A 94 4.10 19.88 20.22
N ALA A 95 4.61 20.72 21.11
CA ALA A 95 5.28 20.36 22.35
C ALA A 95 4.46 19.44 23.27
N GLY A 96 5.11 18.44 23.86
CA GLY A 96 4.57 17.64 24.96
C GLY A 96 5.48 16.47 25.32
N ALA A 97 6.53 16.73 26.10
CA ALA A 97 7.40 15.71 26.66
C ALA A 97 6.64 14.79 27.63
N GLY A 98 6.87 13.48 27.54
CA GLY A 98 6.37 12.50 28.50
C GLY A 98 6.86 11.09 28.18
N ALA A 99 8.03 10.73 28.68
CA ALA A 99 8.46 9.34 28.76
C ALA A 99 7.61 8.58 29.80
N GLY A 100 7.14 7.38 29.48
CA GLY A 100 6.50 6.50 30.46
C GLY A 100 5.74 5.31 29.86
N THR A 101 6.41 4.15 29.81
CA THR A 101 5.91 2.81 30.19
C THR A 101 4.42 2.45 30.05
N GLY A 102 4.17 1.45 29.20
CA GLY A 102 3.48 0.21 29.59
C GLY A 102 1.94 0.18 29.63
N GLY A 103 1.37 -0.65 28.74
CA GLY A 103 0.35 -1.61 29.15
C GLY A 103 -1.10 -1.40 28.69
N THR A 104 -1.60 -2.45 28.02
CA THR A 104 -2.98 -3.00 28.08
C THR A 104 -4.14 -2.23 27.45
N GLY A 105 -4.44 -2.60 26.19
CA GLY A 105 -5.67 -3.27 25.75
C GLY A 105 -7.03 -2.62 26.00
N ALA A 106 -7.78 -2.35 24.92
CA ALA A 106 -9.17 -2.76 24.73
C ALA A 106 -9.72 -2.23 23.40
N GLY A 107 -10.49 -3.08 22.70
CA GLY A 107 -11.54 -2.62 21.79
C GLY A 107 -11.39 -3.07 20.34
N SER A 108 -11.72 -4.34 20.06
CA SER A 108 -12.09 -4.79 18.72
C SER A 108 -13.33 -4.02 18.26
N ALA A 109 -13.13 -2.94 17.52
CA ALA A 109 -14.15 -2.33 16.70
C ALA A 109 -13.86 -2.74 15.26
N THR A 110 -14.62 -3.70 14.74
CA THR A 110 -14.67 -4.03 13.31
C THR A 110 -15.27 -2.82 12.57
N PRO A 111 -14.53 -2.11 11.69
CA PRO A 111 -15.17 -1.20 10.76
C PRO A 111 -15.56 -2.00 9.52
N ALA A 112 -16.78 -1.77 9.06
CA ALA A 112 -17.31 -2.34 7.83
C ALA A 112 -16.37 -2.04 6.65
N VAL A 113 -16.18 -3.04 5.78
CA VAL A 113 -15.67 -2.84 4.42
C VAL A 113 -16.54 -1.77 3.78
N ALA A 114 -15.97 -0.58 3.54
CA ALA A 114 -16.67 0.48 2.83
C ALA A 114 -16.81 0.07 1.36
N THR A 115 -17.89 -0.66 1.07
CA THR A 115 -18.45 -0.77 -0.28
C THR A 115 -18.75 0.64 -0.76
N GLY A 116 -18.27 0.99 -1.95
CA GLY A 116 -18.15 2.37 -2.41
C GLY A 116 -19.41 3.23 -2.39
N ALA A 117 -19.14 4.52 -2.62
CA ALA A 117 -20.04 5.66 -2.78
C ALA A 117 -20.43 6.42 -1.50
N ALA A 118 -19.62 7.44 -1.15
CA ALA A 118 -20.12 8.75 -0.76
C ALA A 118 -19.01 9.83 -0.85
N GLY A 119 -19.21 10.79 -1.76
CA GLY A 119 -18.72 12.17 -1.67
C GLY A 119 -17.22 12.38 -1.48
N GLN A 120 -16.45 12.36 -2.58
CA GLN A 120 -15.16 13.04 -2.63
C GLN A 120 -15.18 13.97 -3.84
N ALA A 121 -14.82 15.24 -3.63
CA ALA A 121 -14.82 16.29 -4.63
C ALA A 121 -14.16 15.79 -5.93
N GLN A 122 -14.68 16.22 -7.09
CA GLN A 122 -14.04 15.99 -8.40
C GLN A 122 -12.56 16.36 -8.29
N ALA A 123 -11.69 15.37 -8.12
CA ALA A 123 -10.27 15.57 -8.27
C ALA A 123 -10.03 15.99 -9.73
N SER A 124 -9.02 16.82 -9.98
CA SER A 124 -8.73 17.26 -11.34
C SER A 124 -8.60 16.05 -12.29
N PRO A 125 -9.01 16.16 -13.56
CA PRO A 125 -8.85 15.05 -14.51
C PRO A 125 -7.43 14.48 -14.46
N GLY A 126 -7.33 13.16 -14.31
CA GLY A 126 -6.09 12.40 -14.29
C GLY A 126 -5.44 12.29 -12.91
N SER A 127 -6.13 12.68 -11.84
CA SER A 127 -5.58 12.62 -10.47
C SER A 127 -6.19 11.54 -9.60
N GLN A 128 -7.27 10.87 -10.02
CA GLN A 128 -7.85 9.81 -9.21
C GLN A 128 -6.91 8.60 -9.13
N PHE A 129 -6.68 8.15 -7.90
CA PHE A 129 -5.85 6.98 -7.61
C PHE A 129 -6.57 5.68 -8.01
N ILE A 130 -5.79 4.60 -8.14
CA ILE A 130 -6.33 3.25 -8.31
C ILE A 130 -7.31 2.95 -7.17
N THR A 131 -8.47 2.37 -7.51
CA THR A 131 -9.66 2.13 -6.67
C THR A 131 -10.52 3.35 -6.34
N GLY A 132 -10.09 4.57 -6.72
CA GLY A 132 -10.93 5.76 -6.61
C GLY A 132 -12.15 5.69 -7.55
N PRO A 133 -13.29 6.32 -7.19
CA PRO A 133 -14.44 6.37 -8.08
C PRO A 133 -14.13 7.21 -9.33
N CYS A 134 -14.76 6.87 -10.44
CA CYS A 134 -14.61 7.61 -11.69
C CYS A 134 -15.89 7.58 -12.51
N THR A 135 -16.04 8.60 -13.35
CA THR A 135 -17.14 8.76 -14.29
C THR A 135 -16.66 8.71 -15.74
N SER A 136 -15.35 8.86 -15.96
CA SER A 136 -14.69 8.71 -17.24
C SER A 136 -13.24 8.26 -17.06
N ASP A 137 -12.64 7.72 -18.11
CA ASP A 137 -11.21 7.35 -18.14
C ASP A 137 -10.29 8.53 -17.79
N ALA A 138 -10.72 9.76 -18.11
CA ALA A 138 -9.98 10.97 -17.84
C ALA A 138 -9.91 11.32 -16.35
N ASP A 139 -10.73 10.73 -15.49
CA ASP A 139 -10.65 10.99 -14.05
C ASP A 139 -9.43 10.27 -13.43
N CYS A 140 -9.06 9.12 -13.99
CA CYS A 140 -8.07 8.23 -13.43
C CYS A 140 -6.65 8.58 -13.86
N ALA A 141 -5.70 8.58 -12.91
CA ALA A 141 -4.27 8.70 -13.22
C ALA A 141 -3.76 7.55 -14.11
N SER A 142 -4.40 6.38 -14.02
CA SER A 142 -4.16 5.24 -14.90
C SER A 142 -4.74 5.41 -16.30
N GLY A 143 -5.59 6.42 -16.53
CA GLY A 143 -6.33 6.64 -17.76
C GLY A 143 -7.40 5.59 -18.04
N CYS A 144 -7.84 4.83 -17.02
CA CYS A 144 -8.82 3.77 -17.18
C CYS A 144 -9.79 3.73 -16.01
N CYS A 145 -11.05 4.01 -16.31
CA CYS A 145 -12.18 3.86 -15.44
C CYS A 145 -12.90 2.55 -15.78
N GLY A 146 -12.98 1.62 -14.82
CA GLY A 146 -13.48 0.26 -15.05
C GLY A 146 -14.92 0.26 -15.58
N PHE A 147 -15.14 -0.35 -16.74
CA PHE A 147 -16.38 -0.28 -17.50
C PHE A 147 -17.62 -0.69 -16.69
N ASN A 148 -17.53 -1.79 -15.93
CA ASN A 148 -18.64 -2.27 -15.10
C ASN A 148 -18.61 -1.75 -13.65
N SER A 149 -17.44 -1.32 -13.16
CA SER A 149 -17.22 -1.06 -11.74
C SER A 149 -17.20 0.42 -11.37
N GLY A 150 -16.97 1.32 -12.34
CA GLY A 150 -16.90 2.77 -12.08
C GLY A 150 -15.77 3.17 -11.14
N VAL A 151 -14.71 2.35 -11.07
CA VAL A 151 -13.53 2.61 -10.26
C VAL A 151 -12.26 2.60 -11.11
N CYS A 152 -11.33 3.47 -10.77
CA CYS A 152 -10.05 3.57 -11.44
C CYS A 152 -9.25 2.28 -11.26
N ALA A 153 -8.72 1.74 -12.36
CA ALA A 153 -7.95 0.51 -12.35
C ALA A 153 -6.75 0.61 -13.29
N GLY A 154 -5.76 -0.26 -13.08
CA GLY A 154 -4.70 -0.42 -14.08
C GLY A 154 -5.32 -0.94 -15.38
N PRO A 155 -4.93 -0.44 -16.57
CA PRO A 155 -5.64 -0.76 -17.81
C PRO A 155 -5.75 -2.26 -18.11
N VAL A 156 -4.72 -3.04 -17.77
CA VAL A 156 -4.72 -4.50 -17.95
C VAL A 156 -5.64 -5.18 -16.92
N VAL A 157 -5.59 -4.73 -15.67
CA VAL A 157 -6.44 -5.26 -14.59
C VAL A 157 -7.91 -4.97 -14.89
N ALA A 158 -8.22 -3.81 -15.46
CA ALA A 158 -9.57 -3.45 -15.87
C ALA A 158 -10.12 -4.38 -16.97
N GLN A 159 -9.27 -4.84 -17.89
CA GLN A 159 -9.69 -5.82 -18.91
C GLN A 159 -10.11 -7.15 -18.27
N GLU A 160 -9.36 -7.60 -17.26
CA GLU A 160 -9.59 -8.88 -16.62
C GLU A 160 -10.76 -8.86 -15.63
N ARG A 161 -10.89 -7.77 -14.86
CA ARG A 161 -11.84 -7.67 -13.74
C ARG A 161 -13.08 -6.86 -14.06
N ASP A 162 -12.92 -5.76 -14.80
CA ASP A 162 -13.95 -4.73 -14.95
C ASP A 162 -14.61 -4.75 -16.34
N GLY A 163 -14.20 -5.65 -17.23
CA GLY A 163 -14.69 -5.77 -18.60
C GLY A 163 -14.14 -4.71 -19.57
N GLY A 164 -13.06 -4.03 -19.18
CA GLY A 164 -12.40 -2.97 -19.95
C GLY A 164 -12.49 -1.59 -19.32
N CYS A 165 -12.00 -0.58 -20.05
CA CYS A 165 -12.09 0.84 -19.66
C CYS A 165 -13.33 1.51 -20.30
N GLY A 166 -13.71 2.71 -19.87
CA GLY A 166 -14.82 3.46 -20.46
C GLY A 166 -16.14 3.38 -19.68
N PHE A 167 -16.10 3.50 -18.34
CA PHE A 167 -17.34 3.60 -17.55
C PHE A 167 -18.26 4.71 -18.07
N GLY A 168 -19.56 4.40 -18.22
CA GLY A 168 -20.56 5.32 -18.75
C GLY A 168 -20.65 5.35 -20.27
N ASP A 169 -19.71 4.73 -20.99
CA ASP A 169 -19.77 4.58 -22.44
C ASP A 169 -20.70 3.42 -22.84
N ALA A 170 -21.14 3.43 -24.11
CA ALA A 170 -21.98 2.36 -24.64
C ALA A 170 -21.24 1.02 -24.77
N GLN A 171 -19.91 1.03 -24.90
CA GLN A 171 -19.05 -0.14 -25.09
C GLN A 171 -17.69 0.10 -24.40
N PRO A 172 -17.05 -0.96 -23.86
CA PRO A 172 -15.72 -0.83 -23.26
C PRO A 172 -14.64 -0.57 -24.31
N ASN A 173 -13.55 0.07 -23.89
CA ASN A 173 -12.39 0.35 -24.73
C ASN A 173 -11.08 -0.20 -24.14
N ASP A 174 -10.04 -0.33 -24.98
CA ASP A 174 -8.70 -0.80 -24.60
C ASP A 174 -7.60 0.24 -24.83
N ASN A 175 -7.96 1.49 -25.11
CA ASN A 175 -7.04 2.57 -25.48
C ASN A 175 -5.94 2.77 -24.43
N ALA A 176 -6.31 2.76 -23.15
CA ALA A 176 -5.38 2.90 -22.04
C ALA A 176 -4.39 1.72 -21.96
N ALA A 177 -4.85 0.51 -22.27
CA ALA A 177 -4.01 -0.68 -22.29
C ALA A 177 -3.03 -0.64 -23.47
N GLN A 178 -3.50 -0.25 -24.66
CA GLN A 178 -2.64 -0.06 -25.83
C GLN A 178 -1.59 1.03 -25.60
N ALA A 179 -1.97 2.15 -24.99
CA ALA A 179 -1.04 3.22 -24.65
C ALA A 179 0.07 2.75 -23.68
N LEU A 180 -0.28 1.94 -22.67
CA LEU A 180 0.67 1.35 -21.74
C LEU A 180 1.64 0.39 -22.45
N GLN A 181 1.13 -0.46 -23.36
CA GLN A 181 1.96 -1.36 -24.16
C GLN A 181 2.89 -0.60 -25.11
N GLY A 182 2.41 0.48 -25.74
CA GLY A 182 3.20 1.35 -26.61
C GLY A 182 4.29 2.13 -25.86
N LYS A 183 4.07 2.46 -24.58
CA LYS A 183 5.11 3.01 -23.68
C LYS A 183 6.18 1.96 -23.38
N ARG A 184 5.77 0.72 -23.04
CA ARG A 184 6.72 -0.38 -22.76
C ARG A 184 7.62 -0.71 -23.96
N ARG A 185 7.06 -0.72 -25.18
CA ARG A 185 7.86 -0.94 -26.41
C ARG A 185 8.88 0.17 -26.65
N ARG A 186 8.53 1.43 -26.39
CA ARG A 186 9.45 2.57 -26.50
C ARG A 186 10.55 2.54 -25.43
N SER A 187 10.23 2.17 -24.19
CA SER A 187 11.25 2.06 -23.12
C SER A 187 12.27 0.93 -23.37
N VAL A 188 11.88 -0.14 -24.07
CA VAL A 188 12.79 -1.21 -24.47
C VAL A 188 13.68 -0.77 -25.64
N ALA A 189 13.13 -0.04 -26.61
CA ALA A 189 13.91 0.48 -27.74
C ALA A 189 14.91 1.59 -27.37
N PHE A 190 14.71 2.29 -26.25
CA PHE A 190 15.66 3.28 -25.72
C PHE A 190 16.77 2.68 -24.82
N ASN A 191 16.71 1.37 -24.52
CA ASN A 191 17.69 0.65 -23.70
C ASN A 191 18.51 -0.39 -24.51
N ALA A 192 18.39 -0.39 -25.84
CA ALA A 192 19.14 -1.22 -26.76
C ALA A 192 20.02 -0.33 -27.66
#